data_AF-X1UH70-F1
#
_entry.id   AF-X1UH70-F1
#
_cell.length_a   1.000
_cell.length_b   1.000
_cell.length_c   1.000
_cell.angle_alpha   90.00
_cell.angle_beta   90.00
_cell.angle_gamma   90.00
#
_symmetry.space_group_name_H-M   'P 1'
#
loop_
_entity.id
_entity.type
_entity.pdbx_description
1 polymer ?
#
loop_
_entity_poly.entity_id
_entity_poly.type
_entity_poly.pdbx_seq_one_letter_code
_entity_poly.pdbx_strand_id
1 'polypeptide(L)' 'MFHLGSMISRVRIAAVDRVSLHVGSAEIFGLAGESGCGKTTIARMILGFEEP' A
#
# COMPACT_ATOMS: atom_id res chain seq x y z
N MET A 1 15.40 23.00 -3.37
CA MET A 1 15.46 22.78 -1.91
C MET A 1 14.04 22.97 -1.36
N PHE A 2 13.20 21.96 -1.48
CA PHE A 2 11.80 22.06 -1.03
C PHE A 2 11.74 21.78 0.47
N HIS A 3 11.71 22.86 1.25
CA HIS A 3 11.21 22.80 2.63
C HIS A 3 9.71 23.01 2.59
N LEU A 4 8.95 21.92 2.72
CA LEU A 4 7.63 21.98 3.32
C LEU A 4 7.59 20.94 4.44
N GLY A 5 8.34 21.24 5.50
CA GLY A 5 8.15 20.63 6.81
C GLY A 5 6.77 21.03 7.31
N SER A 6 5.76 20.31 6.86
CA SER A 6 4.42 20.49 7.37
C SER A 6 4.36 19.79 8.72
N MET A 7 4.13 20.58 9.77
CA MET A 7 3.61 20.13 11.07
C MET A 7 2.22 19.51 10.88
N ILE A 8 2.14 18.42 10.12
CA ILE A 8 0.95 17.59 10.05
C ILE A 8 0.96 16.82 11.36
N SER A 9 -0.08 17.01 12.15
CA SER A 9 -0.53 16.05 13.15
C SER A 9 -0.18 14.63 12.69
N ARG A 10 0.31 13.76 13.58
CA ARG A 10 0.49 12.32 13.30
C ARG A 10 -0.86 11.64 13.07
N VAL A 11 -1.59 12.07 12.05
CA VAL A 11 -2.75 11.39 11.51
C VAL A 11 -2.18 10.16 10.82
N ARG A 12 -2.31 9.02 11.50
CA ARG A 12 -2.05 7.73 10.86
C ARG A 12 -3.15 7.54 9.83
N ILE A 13 -2.76 7.55 8.57
CA ILE A 13 -3.63 7.17 7.46
C ILE A 13 -3.36 5.70 7.18
N ALA A 14 -4.41 4.89 7.11
CA ALA A 14 -4.29 3.50 6.71
C ALA A 14 -3.94 3.44 5.21
N ALA A 15 -2.77 2.92 4.87
CA ALA A 15 -2.40 2.66 3.48
C ALA A 15 -3.20 1.47 2.89
N VAL A 16 -3.67 0.57 3.76
CA VAL A 16 -4.50 -0.59 3.44
C VAL A 16 -5.58 -0.68 4.51
N ASP A 17 -6.85 -0.77 4.11
CA ASP A 17 -8.00 -0.95 5.02
C ASP A 17 -8.85 -2.11 4.52
N ARG A 18 -8.83 -3.23 5.28
CA ARG A 18 -9.65 -4.45 5.04
C ARG A 18 -9.59 -4.99 3.61
N VAL A 19 -8.42 -4.96 2.99
CA VAL A 19 -8.22 -5.55 1.67
C VAL A 19 -8.13 -7.07 1.78
N SER A 20 -8.87 -7.78 0.93
CA SER A 20 -8.77 -9.24 0.77
C SER A 20 -8.50 -9.54 -0.70
N LEU A 21 -7.48 -10.38 -0.95
CA LEU A 21 -7.10 -10.81 -2.29
C LEU A 21 -7.11 -12.34 -2.32
N HIS A 22 -7.61 -12.90 -3.41
CA HIS A 22 -7.52 -14.32 -3.72
C HIS A 22 -6.84 -14.44 -5.08
N VAL A 23 -5.70 -15.13 -5.12
CA VAL A 23 -4.95 -15.40 -6.35
C VAL A 23 -4.82 -16.90 -6.50
N GLY A 24 -5.36 -17.44 -7.58
CA GLY A 24 -5.33 -18.87 -7.90
C GLY A 24 -3.96 -19.37 -8.33
N SER A 25 -3.81 -20.69 -8.37
CA SER A 25 -2.59 -21.31 -8.90
C SER A 25 -2.39 -20.92 -10.36
N ALA A 26 -1.17 -20.49 -10.70
CA ALA A 26 -0.78 -20.02 -12.03
C ALA A 26 -1.60 -18.82 -12.57
N GLU A 27 -2.27 -18.06 -11.70
CA GLU A 27 -2.97 -16.83 -12.09
C GLU A 27 -1.98 -15.66 -12.26
N ILE A 28 -2.13 -14.91 -13.36
CA ILE A 28 -1.45 -13.62 -13.52
C ILE A 28 -2.36 -12.54 -12.93
N PHE A 29 -1.96 -12.00 -11.78
CA PHE A 29 -2.68 -10.94 -11.09
C PHE A 29 -2.02 -9.57 -11.28
N GLY A 30 -2.82 -8.53 -11.55
CA GLY A 30 -2.36 -7.15 -11.68
C GLY A 30 -3.04 -6.21 -10.69
N LEU A 31 -2.27 -5.34 -10.03
CA LEU A 31 -2.77 -4.33 -9.09
C LEU A 31 -2.51 -2.92 -9.64
N ALA A 32 -3.58 -2.21 -10.01
CA ALA A 32 -3.52 -0.87 -10.59
C ALA A 32 -4.29 0.16 -9.75
N GLY A 33 -3.96 1.45 -9.91
CA GLY A 33 -4.53 2.56 -9.16
C GLY A 33 -3.60 3.78 -9.12
N GLU A 34 -4.11 4.92 -8.67
CA GLU A 34 -3.39 6.21 -8.64
C GLU A 34 -2.14 6.19 -7.74
N SER A 35 -1.19 7.11 -7.97
CA SER A 35 -0.02 7.24 -7.11
C SER A 35 -0.45 7.51 -5.66
N GLY A 36 0.11 6.77 -4.69
CA GLY A 36 -0.21 6.92 -3.27
C GLY A 36 -1.38 6.08 -2.75
N CYS A 37 -2.10 5.32 -3.58
CA CYS A 37 -3.26 4.53 -3.14
C CYS A 37 -2.95 3.22 -2.39
N GLY A 38 -1.69 2.93 -2.04
CA GLY A 38 -1.31 1.74 -1.25
C GLY A 38 -0.83 0.51 -2.03
N LYS A 39 -0.70 0.57 -3.37
CA LYS A 39 -0.23 -0.57 -4.19
C LYS A 39 1.09 -1.17 -3.72
N THR A 40 2.10 -0.32 -3.50
CA THR A 40 3.43 -0.76 -3.05
C THR A 40 3.38 -1.34 -1.64
N THR A 41 2.53 -0.78 -0.76
CA THR A 41 2.31 -1.33 0.59
C THR A 41 1.72 -2.74 0.52
N ILE A 42 0.66 -2.94 -0.28
CA ILE A 42 0.07 -4.27 -0.52
C ILE A 42 1.11 -5.23 -1.11
N ALA A 43 1.88 -4.79 -2.11
CA ALA A 43 2.91 -5.63 -2.73
C ALA A 43 3.98 -6.05 -1.70
N ARG A 44 4.39 -5.14 -0.80
CA ARG A 44 5.34 -5.47 0.28
C ARG A 44 4.75 -6.44 1.29
N MET A 45 3.47 -6.32 1.63
CA MET A 45 2.78 -7.28 2.49
C MET A 45 2.72 -8.68 1.85
N ILE A 46 2.36 -8.78 0.56
CA ILE A 46 2.33 -10.06 -0.18
C ILE A 46 3.72 -10.70 -0.23
N LEU A 47 4.78 -9.90 -0.43
CA LEU A 47 6.15 -10.38 -0.50
C LEU A 47 6.78 -10.66 0.88
N GLY A 48 6.06 -10.42 1.97
CA GLY A 48 6.54 -10.66 3.34
C GLY A 48 7.53 -9.60 3.87
N PHE A 49 7.59 -8.42 3.25
CA PHE A 49 8.41 -7.30 3.71
C PHE A 49 7.70 -6.39 4.74
N GLU A 50 6.40 -6.56 4.92
CA GLU A 50 5.56 -5.80 5.86
C GLU A 50 4.46 -6.68 6.41
N GLU A 51 4.10 -6.51 7.69
CA GLU A 51 2.97 -7.22 8.29
C GLU A 51 1.65 -6.45 8.07
N PRO A 52 0.51 -7.14 7.89
CA PRO A 52 -0.82 -6.53 7.73
C PRO A 52 -1.28 -5.66 8.89
#